data_AF-A0A7D0TCA8-F1
#
_entry.id   AF-A0A7D0TCA8-F1
#
_cell.length_a   1.000
_cell.length_b   1.000
_cell.length_c   1.000
_cell.angle_alpha   90.00
_cell.angle_beta   90.00
_cell.angle_gamma   90.00
#
_symmetry.space_group_name_H-M   'P 1'
#
loop_
_entity.id
_entity.type
_entity.pdbx_description
1 polymer ?
#
loop_
_entity_poly.entity_id
_entity_poly.type
_entity_poly.pdbx_seq_one_letter_code
_entity_poly.pdbx_strand_id
1 'polypeptide(L)'
;MKVIFGVFIAVAVLFELTVADYGLQKRIDKQKKNFNCSVVPKNVMQSCCTSPSLVDESVVKSALDDISKMNYKSYLMDCKLKETIFEKLNLIKNNDINMQAAQTYVASRVTDKSWQKIFKRILTGCYEEIKEDYEGMARMAAEDPFNVSPDECSIRYMVFTMCIDVSVFAECPNNNWTTGSNLNDCNQSRKFIENCDDNDNAMIEFLTGVKVA
;
A
#
# COMPACT_ATOMS: atom_id res chain seq x y z
N MET A 1 7.26 23.76 -55.62
CA MET A 1 6.20 22.90 -55.03
C MET A 1 6.82 21.54 -54.75
N LYS A 2 7.17 21.27 -53.49
CA LYS A 2 7.89 20.05 -53.10
C LYS A 2 7.56 19.72 -51.64
N VAL A 3 7.29 18.43 -51.43
CA VAL A 3 7.34 17.62 -50.19
C VAL A 3 6.13 17.64 -49.26
N ILE A 4 5.28 16.62 -49.42
CA ILE A 4 4.53 15.96 -48.34
C ILE A 4 5.16 14.57 -48.19
N PHE A 5 6.04 14.38 -47.22
CA PHE A 5 6.58 13.09 -46.78
C PHE A 5 6.94 13.26 -45.30
N GLY A 6 5.98 13.04 -44.39
CA GLY A 6 6.22 13.30 -42.97
C GLY A 6 5.09 12.93 -42.00
N VAL A 7 4.14 12.08 -42.39
CA VAL A 7 3.02 11.69 -41.50
C VAL A 7 2.88 10.18 -41.32
N PHE A 8 3.51 9.36 -42.18
CA PHE A 8 3.36 7.90 -42.10
C PHE A 8 4.34 7.18 -41.16
N ILE A 9 5.36 7.87 -40.61
CA ILE A 9 6.35 7.23 -39.71
C ILE A 9 5.93 7.31 -38.23
N ALA A 10 5.08 8.28 -37.84
CA ALA A 10 4.68 8.46 -36.45
C ALA A 10 3.65 7.44 -35.94
N VAL A 11 2.88 6.80 -36.84
CA VAL A 11 1.84 5.83 -36.45
C VAL A 11 2.41 4.41 -36.27
N ALA A 12 3.52 4.08 -36.92
CA ALA A 12 4.15 2.76 -36.79
C ALA A 12 4.84 2.57 -35.42
N VAL A 13 5.41 3.62 -34.84
CA VAL A 13 6.12 3.55 -33.53
C VAL A 13 5.15 3.39 -32.35
N LEU A 14 3.91 3.91 -32.46
CA LEU A 14 2.89 3.72 -31.43
C LEU A 14 2.25 2.32 -31.43
N PHE A 15 2.32 1.60 -32.56
CA PHE A 15 1.77 0.24 -32.66
C PHE A 15 2.76 -0.83 -32.20
N GLU A 16 4.07 -0.58 -32.23
CA GLU A 16 5.06 -1.54 -31.71
C GLU A 16 5.19 -1.50 -30.18
N LEU A 17 4.91 -0.36 -29.53
CA LEU A 17 4.93 -0.27 -28.06
C LEU A 17 3.76 -0.99 -27.40
N THR A 18 2.61 -1.12 -28.06
CA THR A 18 1.43 -1.81 -27.50
C THR A 18 1.49 -3.34 -27.64
N VAL A 19 2.17 -3.87 -28.66
CA VAL A 19 2.29 -5.31 -28.90
C VAL A 19 3.35 -5.95 -28.00
N ALA A 20 4.41 -5.21 -27.65
CA ALA A 20 5.38 -5.63 -26.64
C ALA A 20 4.75 -5.75 -25.24
N ASP A 21 3.82 -4.86 -24.92
CA ASP A 21 3.10 -4.83 -23.64
C ASP A 21 2.14 -6.02 -23.48
N TYR A 22 1.40 -6.39 -24.54
CA TYR A 22 0.45 -7.50 -24.48
C TYR A 22 1.12 -8.87 -24.27
N GLY A 23 2.32 -9.04 -24.83
CA GLY A 23 3.14 -10.25 -24.66
C GLY A 23 3.81 -10.34 -23.29
N LEU A 24 4.07 -9.20 -22.63
CA LEU A 24 4.56 -9.11 -21.26
C LEU A 24 3.42 -9.39 -20.27
N GLN A 25 2.26 -8.76 -20.47
CA GLN A 25 1.06 -8.93 -19.64
C GLN A 25 0.62 -10.40 -19.63
N LYS A 26 0.54 -11.07 -20.79
CA LYS A 26 0.24 -12.52 -20.85
C LYS A 26 1.24 -13.41 -20.12
N ARG A 27 2.51 -13.00 -20.00
CA ARG A 27 3.52 -13.76 -19.24
C ARG A 27 3.40 -13.49 -17.74
N ILE A 28 3.09 -12.25 -17.35
CA ILE A 28 2.77 -11.86 -15.97
C ILE A 28 1.51 -12.59 -15.51
N ASP A 29 0.42 -12.56 -16.27
CA ASP A 29 -0.84 -13.26 -15.97
C ASP A 29 -0.65 -14.79 -15.91
N LYS A 30 0.22 -15.34 -16.77
CA LYS A 30 0.54 -16.78 -16.75
C LYS A 30 1.45 -17.17 -15.59
N GLN A 31 2.32 -16.27 -15.11
CA GLN A 31 3.13 -16.50 -13.92
C GLN A 31 2.30 -16.38 -12.64
N LYS A 32 1.40 -15.39 -12.54
CA LYS A 32 0.41 -15.28 -11.44
C LYS A 32 -0.38 -16.58 -11.27
N LYS A 33 -0.81 -17.22 -12.39
CA LYS A 33 -1.56 -18.49 -12.37
C LYS A 33 -0.86 -19.71 -11.76
N ASN A 34 0.46 -19.69 -11.55
CA ASN A 34 1.20 -20.83 -11.02
C ASN A 34 1.76 -20.59 -9.61
N PHE A 35 1.56 -19.40 -9.03
CA PHE A 35 2.01 -19.12 -7.67
C PHE A 35 0.99 -19.67 -6.65
N ASN A 36 1.47 -20.36 -5.61
CA ASN A 36 0.59 -20.93 -4.61
C ASN A 36 0.29 -19.91 -3.50
N CYS A 37 -0.80 -19.16 -3.65
CA CYS A 37 -1.25 -18.17 -2.67
C CYS A 37 -1.82 -18.77 -1.38
N SER A 38 -2.02 -20.10 -1.30
CA SER A 38 -2.43 -20.76 -0.06
C SER A 38 -1.28 -20.98 0.93
N VAL A 39 -0.03 -20.74 0.52
CA VAL A 39 1.15 -20.80 1.40
C VAL A 39 1.61 -19.39 1.70
N VAL A 40 1.07 -18.83 2.79
CA VAL A 40 1.36 -17.47 3.21
C VAL A 40 2.72 -17.41 3.93
N PRO A 41 3.70 -16.66 3.41
CA PRO A 41 5.01 -16.52 4.07
C PRO A 41 4.88 -15.69 5.35
N LYS A 42 5.89 -15.78 6.21
CA LYS A 42 5.98 -14.88 7.37
C LYS A 42 6.11 -13.44 6.89
N ASN A 43 5.28 -12.54 7.43
CA ASN A 43 5.41 -11.12 7.18
C ASN A 43 6.71 -10.58 7.79
N VAL A 44 7.65 -10.22 6.92
CA VAL A 44 8.96 -9.67 7.28
C VAL A 44 9.16 -8.26 6.73
N MET A 45 8.11 -7.61 6.20
CA MET A 45 8.19 -6.39 5.40
C MET A 45 9.07 -5.30 6.03
N GLN A 46 8.84 -5.02 7.31
CA GLN A 46 9.57 -3.98 8.06
C GLN A 46 11.08 -4.24 8.16
N SER A 47 11.52 -5.50 8.11
CA SER A 47 12.94 -5.87 8.19
C SER A 47 13.66 -5.92 6.83
N CYS A 48 12.90 -5.84 5.74
CA CYS A 48 13.40 -6.05 4.39
C CYS A 48 13.76 -4.76 3.66
N CYS A 49 13.13 -3.65 4.05
CA CYS A 49 13.31 -2.36 3.41
C CYS A 49 13.65 -1.30 4.45
N THR A 50 14.75 -0.59 4.27
CA THR A 50 15.05 0.62 5.03
C THR A 50 14.37 1.81 4.35
N SER A 51 13.11 2.08 4.68
CA SER A 51 12.36 3.25 4.24
C SER A 51 12.41 4.39 5.27
N PRO A 52 12.23 5.65 4.84
CA PRO A 52 12.06 6.77 5.76
C PRO A 52 10.81 6.59 6.63
N SER A 53 10.94 6.83 7.95
CA SER A 53 9.76 6.92 8.81
C SER A 53 8.97 8.18 8.48
N LEU A 54 7.66 8.02 8.27
CA LEU A 54 6.76 9.16 8.02
C LEU A 54 6.23 9.77 9.32
N VAL A 55 6.10 9.00 10.39
CA VAL A 55 5.47 9.43 11.64
C VAL A 55 6.49 9.38 12.77
N ASP A 56 6.63 10.49 13.49
CA ASP A 56 7.51 10.53 14.66
C ASP A 56 6.97 9.64 15.77
N GLU A 57 7.87 8.97 16.49
CA GLU A 57 7.51 8.14 17.64
C GLU A 57 6.72 8.91 18.70
N SER A 58 6.97 10.22 18.86
CA SER A 58 6.23 11.09 19.77
C SER A 58 4.76 11.25 19.39
N VAL A 59 4.44 11.30 18.09
CA VAL A 59 3.06 11.36 17.59
C VAL A 59 2.37 10.03 17.83
N VAL A 60 3.04 8.92 17.52
CA VAL A 60 2.51 7.57 17.78
C VAL A 60 2.23 7.36 19.26
N LYS A 61 3.20 7.72 20.12
CA LYS A 61 3.05 7.62 21.58
C LYS A 61 1.89 8.48 22.08
N SER A 62 1.81 9.73 21.64
CA SER A 62 0.70 10.60 22.03
C SER A 62 -0.66 10.06 21.58
N ALA A 63 -0.74 9.46 20.39
CA ALA A 63 -1.97 8.83 19.90
C ALA A 63 -2.35 7.61 20.73
N LEU A 64 -1.36 6.78 21.07
CA LEU A 64 -1.55 5.63 21.94
C LEU A 64 -2.01 6.04 23.34
N ASP A 65 -1.43 7.09 23.92
CA ASP A 65 -1.81 7.60 25.24
C ASP A 65 -3.28 8.05 25.28
N ASP A 66 -3.79 8.64 24.19
CA ASP A 66 -5.19 9.10 24.08
C ASP A 66 -6.18 7.92 24.07
N ILE A 67 -5.83 6.80 23.42
CA ILE A 67 -6.73 5.65 23.23
C ILE A 67 -6.49 4.50 24.23
N SER A 68 -5.33 4.43 24.88
CA SER A 68 -4.92 3.33 25.77
C SER A 68 -5.83 3.13 26.99
N LYS A 69 -6.58 4.17 27.36
CA LYS A 69 -7.56 4.13 28.46
C LYS A 69 -8.89 3.47 28.05
N MET A 70 -9.07 3.20 26.75
CA MET A 70 -10.27 2.61 26.19
C MET A 70 -10.06 1.10 26.03
N ASN A 71 -11.05 0.30 26.43
CA ASN A 71 -10.96 -1.16 26.39
C ASN A 71 -11.36 -1.70 25.00
N TYR A 72 -10.62 -1.31 23.96
CA TYR A 72 -10.89 -1.74 22.59
C TYR A 72 -10.34 -3.15 22.32
N LYS A 73 -11.05 -3.90 21.46
CA LYS A 73 -10.51 -5.12 20.84
C LYS A 73 -9.33 -4.74 19.94
N SER A 74 -8.44 -5.71 19.67
CA SER A 74 -7.16 -5.47 18.96
C SER A 74 -7.30 -4.70 17.64
N TYR A 75 -8.24 -5.07 16.77
CA TYR A 75 -8.42 -4.39 15.46
C TYR A 75 -9.04 -3.01 15.57
N LEU A 76 -10.01 -2.84 16.46
CA LEU A 76 -10.58 -1.53 16.75
C LEU A 76 -9.53 -0.59 17.36
N MET A 77 -8.62 -1.12 18.20
CA MET A 77 -7.50 -0.38 18.75
C MET A 77 -6.55 0.11 17.63
N ASP A 78 -6.17 -0.74 16.68
CA ASP A 78 -5.33 -0.32 15.56
C ASP A 78 -6.04 0.71 14.68
N CYS A 79 -7.31 0.48 14.34
CA CYS A 79 -8.12 1.44 13.59
C CYS A 79 -8.13 2.82 14.29
N LYS A 80 -8.41 2.85 15.59
CA LYS A 80 -8.42 4.08 16.39
C LYS A 80 -7.05 4.73 16.50
N LEU A 81 -5.98 3.95 16.58
CA LEU A 81 -4.62 4.47 16.54
C LEU A 81 -4.33 5.20 15.23
N LYS A 82 -4.69 4.60 14.09
CA LYS A 82 -4.48 5.23 12.77
C LYS A 82 -5.33 6.49 12.62
N GLU A 83 -6.61 6.45 12.99
CA GLU A 83 -7.49 7.62 12.99
C GLU A 83 -6.89 8.77 13.83
N THR A 84 -6.48 8.48 15.07
CA THR A 84 -5.88 9.47 15.98
C THR A 84 -4.56 10.04 15.44
N ILE A 85 -3.72 9.23 14.79
CA ILE A 85 -2.50 9.71 14.14
C ILE A 85 -2.84 10.69 13.01
N PHE A 86 -3.84 10.38 12.18
CA PHE A 86 -4.27 11.26 11.09
C PHE A 86 -4.85 12.57 11.61
N GLU A 87 -5.60 12.54 12.70
CA GLU A 87 -6.09 13.74 13.40
C GLU A 87 -4.92 14.61 13.89
N LYS A 88 -3.97 14.02 14.63
CA LYS A 88 -2.80 14.75 15.18
C LYS A 88 -1.92 15.38 14.11
N LEU A 89 -1.82 14.73 12.94
CA LEU A 89 -1.06 15.23 11.80
C LEU A 89 -1.87 16.20 10.91
N ASN A 90 -3.13 16.50 11.27
CA ASN A 90 -4.06 17.32 10.48
C ASN A 90 -4.24 16.80 9.03
N LEU A 91 -4.28 15.48 8.88
CA LEU A 91 -4.43 14.79 7.59
C LEU A 91 -5.89 14.45 7.26
N ILE A 92 -6.84 14.92 8.05
CA ILE A 92 -8.28 14.69 7.84
C ILE A 92 -8.95 15.99 7.39
N LYS A 93 -9.82 15.91 6.39
CA LYS A 93 -10.67 17.00 5.92
C LYS A 93 -12.02 16.45 5.48
N ASN A 94 -13.11 16.95 6.06
CA ASN A 94 -14.48 16.52 5.76
C ASN A 94 -14.67 14.99 5.89
N ASN A 95 -14.13 14.39 6.97
CA ASN A 95 -14.16 12.94 7.22
C ASN A 95 -13.47 12.09 6.13
N ASP A 96 -12.56 12.70 5.34
CA ASP A 96 -11.74 12.03 4.33
C ASP A 96 -10.25 12.39 4.52
N ILE A 97 -9.36 11.67 3.84
CA ILE A 97 -7.93 11.95 3.82
C ILE A 97 -7.68 13.24 3.04
N ASN A 98 -7.07 14.21 3.70
CA ASN A 98 -6.61 15.45 3.09
C ASN A 98 -5.33 15.19 2.29
N MET A 99 -5.49 14.72 1.04
CA MET A 99 -4.36 14.36 0.18
C MET A 99 -3.35 15.46 -0.06
N GLN A 100 -3.80 16.73 -0.11
CA GLN A 100 -2.90 17.86 -0.22
C GLN A 100 -2.03 18.00 1.04
N ALA A 101 -2.61 17.87 2.23
CA ALA A 101 -1.86 17.88 3.49
C ALA A 101 -0.94 16.67 3.60
N ALA A 102 -1.40 15.47 3.21
CA ALA A 102 -0.59 14.24 3.26
C ALA A 102 0.65 14.33 2.35
N GLN A 103 0.49 14.78 1.10
CA GLN A 103 1.62 14.97 0.19
C GLN A 103 2.59 16.04 0.70
N THR A 104 2.07 17.14 1.26
CA THR A 104 2.90 18.21 1.85
C THR A 104 3.68 17.69 3.06
N TYR A 105 3.01 16.94 3.94
CA TYR A 105 3.60 16.33 5.11
C TYR A 105 4.74 15.39 4.72
N VAL A 106 4.52 14.47 3.78
CA VAL A 106 5.57 13.54 3.34
C VAL A 106 6.74 14.28 2.67
N ALA A 107 6.47 15.28 1.83
CA ALA A 107 7.52 16.08 1.21
C ALA A 107 8.40 16.81 2.25
N SER A 108 7.84 17.18 3.40
CA SER A 108 8.58 17.82 4.50
C SER A 108 9.43 16.85 5.32
N ARG A 109 9.08 15.55 5.31
CA ARG A 109 9.73 14.50 6.12
C ARG A 109 10.81 13.74 5.36
N VAL A 110 10.57 13.49 4.08
CA VAL A 110 11.44 12.66 3.24
C VAL A 110 12.41 13.57 2.52
N THR A 111 13.69 13.55 2.91
CA THR A 111 14.73 14.38 2.27
C THR A 111 15.30 13.77 0.99
N ASP A 112 15.24 12.44 0.87
CA ASP A 112 15.69 11.71 -0.31
C ASP A 112 14.68 11.86 -1.46
N LYS A 113 15.14 12.44 -2.59
CA LYS A 113 14.32 12.69 -3.77
C LYS A 113 13.74 11.43 -4.42
N SER A 114 14.44 10.30 -4.34
CA SER A 114 13.95 9.02 -4.86
C SER A 114 12.73 8.55 -4.07
N TRP A 115 12.82 8.60 -2.74
CA TRP A 115 11.72 8.29 -1.84
C TRP A 115 10.56 9.29 -1.97
N GLN A 116 10.83 10.59 -2.13
CA GLN A 116 9.77 11.57 -2.38
C GLN A 116 8.91 11.21 -3.61
N LYS A 117 9.55 10.80 -4.71
CA LYS A 117 8.84 10.38 -5.94
C LYS A 117 8.03 9.10 -5.71
N ILE A 118 8.60 8.12 -5.01
CA ILE A 118 7.95 6.87 -4.64
C ILE A 118 6.71 7.15 -3.79
N PHE A 119 6.87 7.84 -2.67
CA PHE A 119 5.74 8.15 -1.79
C PHE A 119 4.66 8.98 -2.47
N LYS A 120 5.01 9.96 -3.32
CA LYS A 120 3.99 10.73 -4.05
C LYS A 120 3.09 9.83 -4.92
N ARG A 121 3.68 8.86 -5.62
CA ARG A 121 2.94 7.87 -6.41
C ARG A 121 2.09 6.99 -5.49
N ILE A 122 2.70 6.41 -4.47
CA ILE A 122 2.03 5.51 -3.52
C ILE A 122 0.83 6.17 -2.85
N LEU A 123 1.01 7.37 -2.29
CA LEU A 123 -0.08 8.11 -1.65
C LEU A 123 -1.26 8.32 -2.61
N THR A 124 -0.97 8.66 -3.86
CA THR A 124 -2.02 8.90 -4.87
C THR A 124 -2.75 7.60 -5.21
N GLY A 125 -2.00 6.53 -5.53
CA GLY A 125 -2.58 5.22 -5.87
C GLY A 125 -3.42 4.64 -4.73
N CYS A 126 -2.89 4.63 -3.51
CA CYS A 126 -3.62 4.13 -2.34
C CYS A 126 -4.91 4.91 -2.06
N TYR A 127 -4.91 6.22 -2.31
CA TYR A 127 -6.11 7.03 -2.11
C TYR A 127 -7.15 6.77 -3.21
N GLU A 128 -6.71 6.60 -4.46
CA GLU A 128 -7.57 6.24 -5.59
C GLU A 128 -8.22 4.87 -5.37
N GLU A 129 -7.45 3.86 -4.95
CA GLU A 129 -7.95 2.51 -4.64
C GLU A 129 -9.02 2.53 -3.54
N ILE A 130 -8.77 3.25 -2.44
CA ILE A 130 -9.77 3.40 -1.37
C ILE A 130 -11.01 4.11 -1.87
N LYS A 131 -10.88 5.12 -2.74
CA LYS A 131 -12.06 5.79 -3.30
C LYS A 131 -12.89 4.87 -4.18
N GLU A 132 -12.26 3.93 -4.87
CA GLU A 132 -12.93 2.99 -5.75
C GLU A 132 -13.70 1.91 -4.99
N ASP A 133 -13.18 1.41 -3.86
CA ASP A 133 -13.80 0.28 -3.13
C ASP A 133 -13.90 0.46 -1.60
N TYR A 134 -14.07 1.70 -1.11
CA TYR A 134 -14.21 1.93 0.33
C TYR A 134 -15.36 1.13 0.97
N GLU A 135 -16.50 1.00 0.28
CA GLU A 135 -17.66 0.28 0.81
C GLU A 135 -17.40 -1.23 0.93
N GLY A 136 -16.71 -1.83 -0.04
CA GLY A 136 -16.30 -3.24 0.02
C GLY A 136 -15.34 -3.49 1.18
N MET A 137 -14.32 -2.63 1.31
CA MET A 137 -13.35 -2.67 2.42
C MET A 137 -14.02 -2.47 3.79
N ALA A 138 -14.97 -1.54 3.89
CA ALA A 138 -15.69 -1.27 5.14
C ALA A 138 -16.60 -2.44 5.55
N ARG A 139 -17.27 -3.07 4.57
CA ARG A 139 -18.06 -4.29 4.81
C ARG A 139 -17.17 -5.42 5.32
N MET A 140 -16.03 -5.66 4.66
CA MET A 140 -15.08 -6.70 5.07
C MET A 140 -14.54 -6.46 6.49
N ALA A 141 -14.21 -5.22 6.83
CA ALA A 141 -13.74 -4.87 8.17
C ALA A 141 -14.82 -5.01 9.27
N ALA A 142 -16.10 -4.93 8.91
CA ALA A 142 -17.20 -5.13 9.84
C ALA A 142 -17.48 -6.63 10.14
N GLU A 143 -17.00 -7.53 9.29
CA GLU A 143 -17.16 -8.99 9.43
C GLU A 143 -16.06 -9.60 10.31
N ASP A 144 -16.24 -10.88 10.70
CA ASP A 144 -15.22 -11.64 11.42
C ASP A 144 -14.00 -11.87 10.49
N PRO A 145 -12.74 -11.77 10.99
CA PRO A 145 -12.31 -11.65 12.39
C PRO A 145 -12.20 -10.21 12.92
N PHE A 146 -12.41 -9.20 12.08
CA PHE A 146 -12.08 -7.81 12.39
C PHE A 146 -13.09 -7.14 13.30
N ASN A 147 -14.39 -7.32 13.02
CA ASN A 147 -15.50 -6.79 13.81
C ASN A 147 -15.37 -5.28 14.12
N VAL A 148 -14.97 -4.47 13.13
CA VAL A 148 -14.83 -3.01 13.23
C VAL A 148 -16.01 -2.32 12.58
N SER A 149 -16.90 -1.73 13.37
CA SER A 149 -18.03 -0.96 12.83
C SER A 149 -17.57 0.37 12.23
N PRO A 150 -18.08 0.80 11.06
CA PRO A 150 -17.84 2.13 10.51
C PRO A 150 -18.27 3.29 11.43
N ASP A 151 -19.23 3.04 12.33
CA ASP A 151 -19.69 4.02 13.32
C ASP A 151 -18.70 4.18 14.48
N GLU A 152 -17.89 3.14 14.73
CA GLU A 152 -16.88 3.16 15.79
C GLU A 152 -15.58 3.76 15.29
N CYS A 153 -15.15 3.46 14.07
CA CYS A 153 -13.90 3.95 13.51
C CYS A 153 -13.94 4.00 11.98
N SER A 154 -13.36 5.05 11.37
CA SER A 154 -13.18 5.06 9.93
C SER A 154 -11.99 4.18 9.53
N ILE A 155 -12.27 3.00 8.99
CA ILE A 155 -11.26 2.05 8.46
C ILE A 155 -10.43 2.63 7.31
N ARG A 156 -10.84 3.78 6.75
CA ARG A 156 -10.15 4.51 5.68
C ARG A 156 -8.68 4.76 6.01
N TYR A 157 -8.39 5.23 7.22
CA TYR A 157 -7.02 5.59 7.63
C TYR A 157 -6.15 4.35 7.85
N MET A 158 -6.76 3.27 8.34
CA MET A 158 -6.10 1.98 8.52
C MET A 158 -5.73 1.38 7.15
N VAL A 159 -6.69 1.28 6.24
CA VAL A 159 -6.47 0.75 4.88
C VAL A 159 -5.44 1.61 4.13
N PHE A 160 -5.53 2.93 4.24
CA PHE A 160 -4.55 3.81 3.59
C PHE A 160 -3.13 3.60 4.12
N THR A 161 -2.96 3.43 5.43
CA THR A 161 -1.66 3.12 6.02
C THR A 161 -1.15 1.75 5.55
N MET A 162 -2.00 0.72 5.55
CA MET A 162 -1.63 -0.62 5.08
C MET A 162 -1.22 -0.61 3.61
N CYS A 163 -1.96 0.09 2.74
CA CYS A 163 -1.61 0.22 1.33
C CYS A 163 -0.25 0.93 1.16
N ILE A 164 0.03 1.98 1.93
CA ILE A 164 1.33 2.65 1.92
C ILE A 164 2.44 1.67 2.31
N ASP A 165 2.27 0.93 3.40
CA ASP A 165 3.29 -0.01 3.90
C ASP A 165 3.61 -1.11 2.86
N VAL A 166 2.57 -1.69 2.25
CA VAL A 166 2.71 -2.71 1.19
C VAL A 166 3.39 -2.13 -0.04
N SER A 167 2.96 -0.95 -0.48
CA SER A 167 3.50 -0.31 -1.68
C SER A 167 4.95 0.14 -1.47
N VAL A 168 5.30 0.63 -0.29
CA VAL A 168 6.68 1.01 0.08
C VAL A 168 7.60 -0.21 0.04
N PHE A 169 7.12 -1.35 0.54
CA PHE A 169 7.86 -2.60 0.49
C PHE A 169 8.05 -3.11 -0.95
N ALA A 170 6.98 -3.10 -1.76
CA ALA A 170 7.00 -3.51 -3.15
C ALA A 170 7.94 -2.64 -4.00
N GLU A 171 7.87 -1.33 -3.82
CA GLU A 171 8.67 -0.36 -4.58
C GLU A 171 10.04 -0.03 -3.93
N CYS A 172 10.41 -0.74 -2.85
CA CYS A 172 11.63 -0.44 -2.12
C CYS A 172 12.88 -0.52 -3.03
N PRO A 173 13.66 0.57 -3.15
CA PRO A 173 14.87 0.60 -3.97
C PRO A 173 15.87 -0.48 -3.57
N ASN A 174 16.59 -1.04 -4.55
CA ASN A 174 17.55 -2.13 -4.30
C ASN A 174 18.68 -1.74 -3.32
N ASN A 175 19.07 -0.47 -3.26
CA ASN A 175 20.06 0.05 -2.31
C ASN A 175 19.50 0.22 -0.88
N ASN A 176 18.18 0.15 -0.70
CA ASN A 176 17.48 0.15 0.58
C ASN A 176 16.93 -1.24 0.95
N TRP A 177 17.05 -2.21 0.06
CA TRP A 177 16.65 -3.59 0.29
C TRP A 177 17.71 -4.33 1.11
N THR A 178 17.26 -5.19 2.03
CA THR A 178 18.17 -6.01 2.82
C THR A 178 19.06 -6.88 1.93
N THR A 179 20.31 -7.03 2.32
CA THR A 179 21.28 -7.96 1.71
C THR A 179 21.76 -9.00 2.72
N GLY A 180 21.11 -9.08 3.89
CA GLY A 180 21.54 -9.89 5.03
C GLY A 180 20.90 -11.28 5.10
N SER A 181 20.89 -11.85 6.31
CA SER A 181 20.38 -13.20 6.58
C SER A 181 18.89 -13.40 6.29
N ASN A 182 18.10 -12.32 6.19
CA ASN A 182 16.67 -12.35 5.87
C ASN A 182 16.36 -12.17 4.37
N LEU A 183 17.36 -12.12 3.48
CA LEU A 183 17.16 -11.86 2.04
C LEU A 183 16.16 -12.83 1.38
N ASN A 184 16.22 -14.12 1.71
CA ASN A 184 15.31 -15.11 1.14
C ASN A 184 13.86 -14.85 1.56
N ASP A 185 13.59 -14.62 2.85
CA ASP A 185 12.25 -14.35 3.37
C ASP A 185 11.67 -13.06 2.77
N CYS A 186 12.52 -12.06 2.60
CA CYS A 186 12.15 -10.79 1.97
C CYS A 186 11.78 -10.97 0.50
N ASN A 187 12.59 -11.71 -0.26
CA ASN A 187 12.31 -12.00 -1.66
C ASN A 187 11.06 -12.87 -1.83
N GLN A 188 10.81 -13.81 -0.91
CA GLN A 188 9.59 -14.61 -0.91
C GLN A 188 8.36 -13.75 -0.61
N SER A 189 8.44 -12.86 0.38
CA SER A 189 7.35 -11.93 0.71
C SER A 189 7.04 -10.98 -0.46
N ARG A 190 8.07 -10.44 -1.12
CA ARG A 190 7.88 -9.61 -2.33
C ARG A 190 7.20 -10.37 -3.45
N LYS A 191 7.69 -11.59 -3.76
CA LYS A 191 7.06 -12.46 -4.76
C LYS A 191 5.62 -12.81 -4.41
N PHE A 192 5.33 -13.06 -3.13
CA PHE A 192 3.98 -13.36 -2.68
C PHE A 192 3.04 -12.18 -2.96
N ILE A 193 3.40 -10.96 -2.54
CA ILE A 193 2.60 -9.75 -2.81
C ILE A 193 2.41 -9.54 -4.32
N GLU A 194 3.46 -9.69 -5.12
CA GLU A 194 3.40 -9.51 -6.59
C GLU A 194 2.48 -10.52 -7.30
N ASN A 195 2.26 -11.70 -6.72
CA ASN A 195 1.53 -12.79 -7.38
C ASN A 195 0.19 -13.15 -6.72
N CYS A 196 -0.10 -12.61 -5.54
CA CYS A 196 -1.30 -12.92 -4.74
C CYS A 196 -2.08 -11.67 -4.34
N ASP A 197 -1.82 -10.53 -4.96
CA ASP A 197 -2.52 -9.26 -4.74
C ASP A 197 -4.04 -9.33 -4.99
N ASP A 198 -4.48 -10.25 -5.85
CA ASP A 198 -5.89 -10.51 -6.17
C ASP A 198 -6.57 -11.56 -5.27
N ASN A 199 -5.85 -12.09 -4.28
CA ASN A 199 -6.37 -13.08 -3.32
C ASN A 199 -6.53 -12.44 -1.93
N ASP A 200 -7.70 -11.84 -1.69
CA ASP A 200 -8.02 -11.12 -0.46
C ASP A 200 -7.71 -11.91 0.81
N ASN A 201 -8.11 -13.18 0.88
CA ASN A 201 -7.87 -14.01 2.07
C ASN A 201 -6.38 -14.23 2.34
N ALA A 202 -5.60 -14.49 1.28
CA ALA A 202 -4.16 -14.70 1.39
C ALA A 202 -3.44 -13.39 1.78
N MET A 203 -3.87 -12.26 1.23
CA MET A 203 -3.34 -10.94 1.59
C MET A 203 -3.71 -10.53 3.01
N ILE A 204 -4.93 -10.80 3.46
CA ILE A 204 -5.33 -10.60 4.85
C ILE A 204 -4.47 -11.42 5.79
N GLU A 205 -4.29 -12.72 5.53
CA GLU A 205 -3.45 -13.57 6.35
C GLU A 205 -1.99 -13.07 6.37
N PHE A 206 -1.48 -12.62 5.23
CA PHE A 206 -0.13 -12.08 5.14
C PHE A 206 0.04 -10.78 5.95
N LEU A 207 -0.89 -9.84 5.82
CA LEU A 207 -0.78 -8.52 6.44
C LEU A 207 -1.08 -8.55 7.93
N THR A 208 -2.01 -9.41 8.36
CA THR A 208 -2.54 -9.42 9.73
C THR A 208 -2.08 -10.62 10.55
N GLY A 209 -1.60 -11.67 9.90
CA GLY A 209 -1.32 -12.97 10.54
C GLY A 209 -2.58 -13.78 10.88
N VAL A 210 -3.77 -13.31 10.49
CA VAL A 210 -5.05 -13.97 10.82
C VAL A 210 -5.59 -14.73 9.61
N LYS A 211 -5.89 -16.01 9.80
CA LYS A 211 -6.53 -16.85 8.79
C LYS A 211 -8.01 -16.51 8.65
N VAL A 212 -8.43 -16.18 7.44
CA VAL A 212 -9.84 -16.04 7.07
C VAL A 212 -10.34 -17.40 6.60
N ALA A 213 -11.45 -17.85 7.18
CA ALA A 213 -12.04 -19.18 6.93
C ALA A 213 -12.96 -19.20 5.70
#